data_AF-A0A7S1BR80-F1
#
_entry.id   AF-A0A7S1BR80-F1
#
_cell.length_a   1.000
_cell.length_b   1.000
_cell.length_c   1.000
_cell.angle_alpha   90.00
_cell.angle_beta   90.00
_cell.angle_gamma   90.00
#
_symmetry.space_group_name_H-M   'P 1'
#
loop_
_entity.id
_entity.type
_entity.pdbx_description
1 polymer ?
#
loop_
_entity_poly.entity_id
_entity_poly.type
_entity_poly.pdbx_seq_one_letter_code
_entity_poly.pdbx_strand_id
1 'polypeptide(L)'
;KGFGKLPNLTGAAEGDYLTDHLTKETNALIRKFKNDPFFIVLSHYAVHVPLQAKPHLVAKYVREREKLPHVDRSALDSGAYYRTSQDNAVYAAMVESVDESVCRVPRQLL
;
A
#
# COMPACT_ATOMS: atom_id res chain seq x y z
N LYS A 1 -5.85 11.67 3.18
CA LYS A 1 -5.29 11.41 1.83
C LYS A 1 -5.37 9.90 1.61
N GLY A 2 -6.16 9.44 0.64
CA GLY A 2 -6.21 8.02 0.27
C GLY A 2 -7.34 7.60 -0.68
N PHE A 3 -8.03 8.57 -1.28
CA PHE A 3 -8.75 8.39 -2.54
C PHE A 3 -8.53 9.64 -3.40
N GLY A 4 -7.89 9.47 -4.57
CA GLY A 4 -7.98 10.37 -5.74
C GLY A 4 -7.50 11.82 -5.70
N LYS A 5 -7.13 12.44 -4.56
CA LYS A 5 -6.80 13.89 -4.53
C LYS A 5 -5.36 14.18 -4.14
N LEU A 6 -4.45 14.09 -5.11
CA LEU A 6 -3.12 14.69 -5.06
C LEU A 6 -2.99 15.73 -6.20
N PRO A 7 -2.30 16.87 -6.00
CA PRO A 7 -2.31 18.01 -6.94
C PRO A 7 -1.89 17.67 -8.38
N ASN A 8 -1.13 16.59 -8.57
CA ASN A 8 -0.57 16.18 -9.87
C ASN A 8 -0.96 14.74 -10.25
N LEU A 9 -1.97 14.17 -9.60
CA LEU A 9 -2.42 12.80 -9.89
C LEU A 9 -3.57 12.87 -10.89
N THR A 10 -3.23 12.72 -12.17
CA THR A 10 -4.20 12.76 -13.27
C THR A 10 -4.80 11.38 -13.50
N GLY A 11 -6.10 11.29 -13.83
CA GLY A 11 -6.73 10.02 -14.19
C GLY A 11 -7.04 9.07 -13.03
N ALA A 12 -6.95 9.53 -11.77
CA ALA A 12 -7.45 8.78 -10.63
C ALA A 12 -8.98 8.92 -10.55
N ALA A 13 -9.69 7.79 -10.59
CA ALA A 13 -11.13 7.76 -10.38
C ALA A 13 -11.48 7.86 -8.89
N GLU A 14 -12.72 8.25 -8.59
CA GLU A 14 -13.23 8.16 -7.23
C GLU A 14 -13.26 6.67 -6.80
N GLY A 15 -12.69 6.39 -5.63
CA GLY A 15 -12.50 5.02 -5.14
C GLY A 15 -11.20 4.35 -5.57
N ASP A 16 -10.38 4.97 -6.44
CA ASP A 16 -9.07 4.42 -6.79
C ASP A 16 -8.15 4.36 -5.56
N TYR A 17 -7.59 3.18 -5.35
CA TYR A 17 -6.59 2.99 -4.32
C TYR A 17 -5.25 3.58 -4.77
N LEU A 18 -4.74 4.55 -4.02
CA LEU A 18 -3.57 5.34 -4.43
C LEU A 18 -2.34 4.48 -4.76
N THR A 19 -2.09 3.42 -3.98
CA THR A 19 -0.98 2.48 -4.24
C THR A 19 -1.10 1.88 -5.64
N ASP A 20 -2.28 1.37 -6.00
CA ASP A 20 -2.53 0.75 -7.32
C ASP A 20 -2.40 1.76 -8.45
N HIS A 21 -2.87 2.99 -8.22
CA HIS A 21 -2.76 4.07 -9.20
C HIS A 21 -1.28 4.42 -9.47
N LEU A 22 -0.46 4.57 -8.42
CA LEU A 22 0.98 4.81 -8.57
C LEU A 22 1.68 3.67 -9.32
N THR A 23 1.33 2.42 -9.03
CA THR A 23 1.83 1.25 -9.78
C THR A 23 1.44 1.32 -11.26
N LYS A 24 0.19 1.65 -11.55
CA LYS A 24 -0.34 1.72 -12.92
C LYS A 24 0.39 2.78 -13.75
N GLU A 25 0.55 3.98 -13.21
CA GLU A 25 1.25 5.08 -13.88
C GLU A 25 2.74 4.76 -14.08
N THR A 26 3.38 4.15 -13.07
CA THR A 26 4.77 3.68 -13.19
C THR A 26 4.93 2.68 -14.32
N ASN A 27 4.04 1.69 -14.40
CA ASN A 27 4.06 0.70 -15.47
C ASN A 27 3.81 1.33 -16.84
N ALA A 28 2.97 2.37 -16.93
CA ALA A 28 2.77 3.11 -18.16
C ALA A 28 4.03 3.88 -18.60
N LEU A 29 4.74 4.52 -17.66
CA LEU A 29 6.02 5.18 -17.93
C LEU A 29 7.09 4.17 -18.39
N ILE A 30 7.20 3.02 -17.74
CA ILE A 30 8.14 1.95 -18.14
C ILE A 30 7.86 1.51 -19.59
N ARG A 31 6.59 1.25 -19.94
CA ARG A 31 6.23 0.87 -21.31
C ARG A 31 6.53 1.98 -22.32
N LYS A 32 6.28 3.24 -21.94
CA LYS A 32 6.54 4.41 -22.80
C LYS A 32 8.03 4.56 -23.12
N PHE A 33 8.91 4.37 -22.14
CA PHE A 33 10.35 4.55 -22.28
C PHE A 33 11.11 3.23 -22.47
N LYS A 34 10.43 2.13 -22.87
CA LYS A 34 11.03 0.78 -22.92
C LYS A 34 12.31 0.69 -23.77
N ASN A 35 12.46 1.55 -24.78
CA ASN A 35 13.59 1.55 -25.71
C ASN A 35 14.68 2.59 -25.38
N ASP A 36 14.50 3.38 -24.31
CA ASP A 36 15.42 4.44 -23.91
C ASP A 36 15.92 4.22 -22.48
N PRO A 37 17.13 4.67 -22.09
CA PRO A 37 17.53 4.70 -20.69
C PRO A 37 16.58 5.58 -19.87
N PHE A 38 16.07 5.06 -18.76
CA PHE A 38 15.19 5.81 -17.85
C PHE A 38 15.58 5.60 -16.38
N PHE A 39 15.15 6.53 -15.53
CA PHE A 39 15.22 6.42 -14.08
C PHE A 39 13.85 6.76 -13.49
N ILE A 40 13.29 5.87 -12.69
CA ILE A 40 11.98 6.05 -12.03
C ILE A 40 12.13 5.81 -10.53
N VAL A 41 11.60 6.74 -9.74
CA VAL A 41 11.44 6.59 -8.29
C VAL A 41 9.96 6.38 -8.00
N LEU A 42 9.60 5.15 -7.61
CA LEU A 42 8.24 4.82 -7.16
C LEU A 42 8.18 4.86 -5.62
N SER A 43 7.73 6.00 -5.09
CA SER A 43 7.55 6.20 -3.65
C SER A 43 6.10 5.99 -3.24
N HIS A 44 5.80 4.83 -2.64
CA HIS A 44 4.48 4.57 -2.08
C HIS A 44 4.22 5.43 -0.84
N TYR A 45 2.98 5.91 -0.69
CA TYR A 45 2.52 6.54 0.56
C TYR A 45 2.10 5.52 1.60
N ALA A 46 1.52 4.39 1.15
CA ALA A 46 1.29 3.26 2.02
C ALA A 46 2.65 2.78 2.59
N VAL A 47 2.75 2.50 3.88
CA VAL A 47 1.66 2.20 4.84
C VAL A 47 1.35 3.32 5.82
N HIS A 48 1.74 4.56 5.49
CA HIS A 48 1.49 5.71 6.35
C HIS A 48 -0.01 5.95 6.54
N VAL A 49 -0.39 6.40 7.75
CA VAL A 49 -1.77 6.76 8.10
C VAL A 49 -2.34 7.88 7.20
N PRO A 50 -3.68 7.96 6.99
CA PRO A 50 -4.74 7.12 7.54
C PRO A 50 -4.69 5.68 7.01
N LEU A 51 -5.10 4.71 7.84
CA LEU A 51 -5.15 3.30 7.42
C LEU A 51 -6.32 3.09 6.46
N GLN A 52 -6.00 2.82 5.19
CA GLN A 52 -6.96 2.63 4.12
C GLN A 52 -6.44 1.54 3.18
N ALA A 53 -7.27 0.53 2.92
CA ALA A 53 -6.91 -0.61 2.08
C ALA A 53 -8.12 -1.15 1.33
N LYS A 54 -7.87 -2.02 0.35
CA LYS A 54 -8.92 -2.67 -0.44
C LYS A 54 -9.82 -3.52 0.47
N PRO A 55 -11.16 -3.39 0.41
CA PRO A 55 -12.06 -4.09 1.35
C PRO A 55 -11.87 -5.60 1.40
N HIS A 56 -11.60 -6.24 0.25
CA HIS A 56 -11.38 -7.69 0.18
C HIS A 56 -10.08 -8.13 0.88
N LEU A 57 -9.01 -7.32 0.83
CA LEU A 57 -7.77 -7.59 1.56
C LEU A 57 -7.96 -7.37 3.06
N VAL A 58 -8.71 -6.34 3.47
CA VAL A 58 -9.09 -6.16 4.88
C VAL A 58 -9.85 -7.38 5.38
N ALA A 59 -10.85 -7.86 4.63
CA ALA A 59 -11.61 -9.05 5.00
C ALA A 59 -10.74 -10.31 5.08
N LYS A 60 -9.74 -10.46 4.20
CA LYS A 60 -8.72 -11.53 4.28
C LYS A 60 -7.98 -11.47 5.62
N TYR A 61 -7.40 -10.32 5.96
CA TYR A 61 -6.60 -10.20 7.17
C TYR A 61 -7.41 -10.19 8.47
N VAL A 62 -8.69 -9.81 8.43
CA VAL A 62 -9.60 -10.03 9.57
C VAL A 62 -9.70 -11.53 9.86
N ARG A 63 -9.89 -12.38 8.84
CA ARG A 63 -9.94 -13.85 9.02
C ARG A 63 -8.60 -14.43 9.48
N GLU A 64 -7.48 -13.90 8.99
CA GLU A 64 -6.15 -14.36 9.45
C GLU A 64 -5.88 -13.94 10.89
N ARG A 65 -6.37 -12.77 11.30
CA ARG A 65 -6.25 -12.27 12.68
C ARG A 65 -6.86 -13.23 13.69
N GLU A 66 -8.03 -13.82 13.41
CA GLU A 66 -8.71 -14.79 14.28
C GLU A 66 -7.87 -16.03 14.63
N LYS A 67 -6.82 -16.32 13.84
CA LYS A 67 -5.90 -17.44 14.06
C LYS A 67 -4.74 -17.08 14.99
N LEU A 68 -4.56 -15.80 15.31
CA LEU A 68 -3.48 -15.30 16.14
C LEU A 68 -3.94 -15.12 17.59
N PRO A 69 -3.06 -15.33 18.57
CA PRO A 69 -3.38 -14.99 19.95
C PRO A 69 -3.65 -13.48 20.05
N HIS A 70 -4.88 -13.13 20.45
CA HIS A 70 -5.25 -11.73 20.67
C HIS A 70 -4.69 -11.23 21.99
N VAL A 71 -3.69 -10.38 21.88
CA VAL A 71 -3.08 -9.72 23.02
C VAL A 71 -3.17 -8.23 22.77
N ASP A 72 -4.24 -7.60 23.27
CA ASP A 72 -4.37 -6.14 23.21
C ASP A 72 -3.44 -5.51 24.26
N ARG A 73 -2.19 -5.34 23.86
CA ARG A 73 -1.15 -4.73 24.67
C ARG A 73 -0.61 -3.51 23.95
N SER A 74 -0.94 -2.35 24.50
CA SER A 74 -0.17 -1.14 24.26
C SER A 74 0.95 -1.02 25.29
N ALA A 75 2.15 -0.68 24.85
CA ALA A 75 3.23 -0.31 25.73
C ALA A 75 3.53 1.19 25.58
N LEU A 76 3.97 1.81 26.67
CA LEU A 76 4.53 3.15 26.67
C LEU A 76 6.04 3.01 26.65
N ASP A 77 6.68 3.54 25.62
CA ASP A 77 8.13 3.69 25.57
C ASP A 77 8.44 5.07 25.01
N SER A 78 9.46 5.71 25.57
CA SER A 78 9.97 7.00 25.10
C SER A 78 8.87 8.08 24.90
N GLY A 79 7.84 8.06 25.74
CA GLY A 79 6.72 9.02 25.70
C GLY A 79 5.63 8.75 24.65
N ALA A 80 5.68 7.62 23.94
CA ALA A 80 4.67 7.25 22.94
C ALA A 80 4.03 5.88 23.22
N TYR A 81 2.71 5.79 23.05
CA TYR A 81 2.01 4.51 23.07
C TYR A 81 2.15 3.81 21.72
N TYR A 82 2.56 2.55 21.74
CA TYR A 82 2.61 1.70 20.55
C TYR A 82 1.95 0.34 20.81
N ARG A 83 1.45 -0.28 19.74
CA ARG A 83 0.92 -1.64 19.79
C ARG A 83 2.08 -2.63 19.85
N THR A 84 2.06 -3.53 20.82
CA THR A 84 3.03 -4.64 20.92
C THR A 84 2.61 -5.85 20.10
N SER A 85 1.34 -5.91 19.68
CA SER A 85 0.82 -6.94 18.77
C SER A 85 0.70 -6.40 17.34
N GLN A 86 1.21 -7.18 16.38
CA GLN A 86 1.20 -6.88 14.95
C GLN A 86 -0.01 -7.56 14.26
N ASP A 87 -1.22 -7.27 14.75
CA ASP A 87 -2.48 -7.90 14.32
C ASP A 87 -3.46 -6.94 13.64
N ASN A 88 -3.00 -5.77 13.19
CA ASN A 88 -3.84 -4.79 12.52
C ASN A 88 -4.15 -5.20 11.07
N ALA A 89 -5.37 -5.68 10.84
CA ALA A 89 -5.81 -6.19 9.54
C ALA A 89 -5.74 -5.15 8.40
N VAL A 90 -6.03 -3.87 8.68
CA VAL A 90 -5.98 -2.82 7.65
C VAL A 90 -4.52 -2.52 7.27
N TYR A 91 -3.64 -2.44 8.27
CA TYR A 91 -2.20 -2.24 8.02
C TYR A 91 -1.62 -3.39 7.21
N ALA A 92 -1.93 -4.64 7.57
CA ALA A 92 -1.50 -5.82 6.82
C ALA A 92 -2.00 -5.79 5.36
N ALA A 93 -3.26 -5.38 5.14
CA ALA A 93 -3.82 -5.19 3.79
C ALA A 93 -3.10 -4.09 2.98
N MET A 94 -2.63 -3.02 3.62
CA MET A 94 -1.81 -1.99 2.97
C MET A 94 -0.44 -2.53 2.58
N VAL A 95 0.20 -3.31 3.46
CA VAL A 95 1.49 -3.97 3.18
C VAL A 95 1.37 -4.89 1.96
N GLU A 96 0.34 -5.75 1.92
CA GLU A 96 0.10 -6.64 0.76
C GLU A 96 -0.07 -5.85 -0.53
N SER A 97 -0.75 -4.70 -0.51
CA SER A 97 -0.90 -3.89 -1.72
C SER A 97 0.43 -3.28 -2.20
N VAL A 98 1.33 -2.93 -1.28
CA VAL A 98 2.70 -2.49 -1.64
C VAL A 98 3.50 -3.66 -2.21
N ASP A 99 3.39 -4.85 -1.62
CA ASP A 99 4.03 -6.07 -2.12
C ASP A 99 3.54 -6.43 -3.54
N GLU A 100 2.24 -6.37 -3.79
CA GLU A 100 1.64 -6.54 -5.12
C GLU A 100 2.24 -5.54 -6.13
N SER A 101 2.41 -4.28 -5.74
CA SER A 101 3.03 -3.24 -6.58
C SER A 101 4.48 -3.58 -6.92
N VAL A 102 5.28 -3.93 -5.90
CA VAL A 102 6.69 -4.33 -6.06
C VAL A 102 6.82 -5.57 -6.95
N CYS A 103 5.87 -6.52 -6.89
CA CYS A 103 5.87 -7.67 -7.79
C CYS A 103 5.49 -7.30 -9.24
N ARG A 104 4.59 -6.33 -9.45
CA ARG A 104 4.08 -5.96 -10.78
C ARG A 104 5.09 -5.14 -11.59
N VAL A 105 5.83 -4.23 -10.96
CA VAL A 105 6.71 -3.28 -11.67
C VAL A 105 7.83 -3.99 -12.45
N PRO A 106 8.62 -4.91 -11.87
CA PRO A 106 9.71 -5.59 -12.60
C PRO A 106 9.22 -6.45 -13.77
N ARG A 107 7.99 -6.94 -13.73
CA ARG A 107 7.41 -7.75 -14.82
C ARG A 107 7.24 -6.97 -16.12
N GLN A 108 7.24 -5.64 -16.08
CA GLN A 108 7.19 -4.81 -17.29
C GLN A 108 8.57 -4.68 -17.97
N LEU A 109 9.65 -5.08 -17.28
CA LEU A 109 11.03 -5.02 -17.75
C LEU A 109 11.48 -6.31 -18.43
N LEU A 110 10.75 -7.40 -18.23
CA LEU A 110 10.90 -8.68 -18.93
C LEU A 110 10.21 -8.62 -20.31
#